data_AF-W9GMF5-F1
#
_entry.id   AF-W9GMF5-F1
#
_cell.length_a   1.000
_cell.length_b   1.000
_cell.length_c   1.000
_cell.angle_alpha   90.00
_cell.angle_beta   90.00
_cell.angle_gamma   90.00
#
_symmetry.space_group_name_H-M   'P 1'
#
loop_
_entity.id
_entity.type
_entity.pdbx_description
1 polymer ?
#
loop_
_entity_poly.entity_id
_entity_poly.type
_entity_poly.pdbx_seq_one_letter_code
_entity_poly.pdbx_strand_id
1 'polypeptide(L)'
;MTVLLRQIRHELVAISRTPITLVLCLGLPVGFFVLLSALVGNEVLDEAQGLRLVQFFAPGSATFGIAMATFSFLAIAFAEARSTGVLKRQAGSPVPGWVLVGGRLGASLVLGLVSTVLILGSGVAFYGLVIPSRSIAAVLVTLVVSSLAFSALGLALAMLLPNVQTTVAVTNGVVVPLSFISDVFMVGGAMPGWLAGFGWLFPLKHIASLLRDALNPYLTGSGFQLDHLAVIVAWGVVGAVASVVLVRRQREGAAARQSSTRAHATAGDAVPRRTGAPAWLALVLSEVRHTQTSLWRDWSAVFFAIAFPVVLVAVIPSVNGGGDQLLANGQPLGTFYAATMAVYGAAVTAYGNMPQTLAEDRERGVLKRVRATPLPESALIVGRIVGALVIVLITALMVVAVAAALYRPALPRGLAAAVVTLVVATVCFAVLGIAVTTFVRSAQAVIGVTLGTLLPLAFISDIFVVGATLPSALDLLSWIFPLRHASSALTQAVAPDLVGSGLAWGHLGALLAWTAVGAVVVALRFRWEAVDSSRHTARATRVEPVAAR
;
A
#
# COMPACT_ATOMS: atom_id res chain seq x y z
N MET A 1 12.90 33.81 4.53
CA MET A 1 12.55 32.78 5.54
C MET A 1 11.05 32.75 5.88
N THR A 2 10.41 33.90 6.12
CA THR A 2 8.97 34.01 6.47
C THR A 2 8.01 33.41 5.44
N VAL A 3 8.28 33.57 4.14
CA VAL A 3 7.43 33.01 3.06
C VAL A 3 7.52 31.48 2.99
N LEU A 4 8.72 30.90 3.19
CA LEU A 4 8.93 29.46 3.21
C LEU A 4 8.18 28.80 4.38
N LEU A 5 8.30 29.36 5.59
CA LEU A 5 7.56 28.86 6.76
C LEU A 5 6.04 28.93 6.56
N ARG A 6 5.53 29.98 5.89
CA ARG A 6 4.12 30.07 5.53
C ARG A 6 3.71 28.99 4.53
N GLN A 7 4.57 28.67 3.55
CA GLN A 7 4.30 27.58 2.61
C GLN A 7 4.31 26.21 3.31
N ILE A 8 5.28 25.94 4.21
CA ILE A 8 5.31 24.71 5.01
C ILE A 8 4.01 24.58 5.81
N ARG A 9 3.59 25.65 6.49
CA ARG A 9 2.33 25.67 7.23
C ARG A 9 1.13 25.42 6.31
N HIS A 10 1.11 25.99 5.11
CA HIS A 10 0.04 25.76 4.14
C HIS A 10 -0.08 24.29 3.75
N GLU A 11 1.04 23.64 3.40
CA GLU A 11 1.07 22.22 3.05
C GLU A 11 0.66 21.34 4.24
N LEU A 12 1.15 21.63 5.45
CA LEU A 12 0.75 20.91 6.67
C LEU A 12 -0.75 21.04 6.96
N VAL A 13 -1.33 22.23 6.78
CA VAL A 13 -2.77 22.46 6.95
C VAL A 13 -3.58 21.75 5.86
N ALA A 14 -3.08 21.70 4.63
CA ALA A 14 -3.74 20.96 3.55
C ALA A 14 -3.80 19.47 3.88
N ILE A 15 -2.68 18.89 4.33
CA ILE A 15 -2.59 17.49 4.74
C ILE A 15 -3.47 17.23 5.96
N SER A 16 -3.48 18.13 6.95
CA SER A 16 -4.30 17.96 8.15
C SER A 16 -5.80 18.02 7.90
N ARG A 17 -6.22 18.63 6.78
CA ARG A 17 -7.61 18.64 6.31
C ARG A 17 -7.99 17.39 5.51
N THR A 18 -7.03 16.54 5.19
CA THR A 18 -7.24 15.22 4.58
C THR A 18 -6.96 14.12 5.62
N PRO A 19 -7.94 13.77 6.48
CA PRO A 19 -7.71 12.85 7.60
C PRO A 19 -7.16 11.49 7.14
N ILE A 20 -7.60 11.04 5.96
CA ILE A 20 -7.13 9.77 5.38
C ILE A 20 -5.62 9.80 5.09
N THR A 21 -5.09 10.91 4.58
CA THR A 21 -3.66 11.09 4.32
C THR A 21 -2.86 11.09 5.62
N LEU A 22 -3.39 11.71 6.69
CA LEU A 22 -2.76 11.67 8.01
C LEU A 22 -2.72 10.25 8.58
N VAL A 23 -3.82 9.50 8.48
CA VAL A 23 -3.88 8.11 8.95
C VAL A 23 -2.89 7.25 8.18
N LEU A 24 -2.81 7.40 6.86
CA LEU A 24 -1.87 6.64 6.04
C LEU A 24 -0.40 7.04 6.27
N CYS A 25 -0.13 8.32 6.50
CA CYS A 25 1.23 8.84 6.67
C CYS A 25 1.79 8.62 8.08
N LEU A 26 0.99 8.90 9.10
CA LEU A 26 1.41 8.83 10.51
C LEU A 26 0.86 7.58 11.19
N GLY A 27 -0.42 7.27 10.98
CA GLY A 27 -1.11 6.18 11.66
C GLY A 27 -0.62 4.81 11.23
N LEU A 28 -0.33 4.59 9.94
CA LEU A 28 0.09 3.27 9.44
C LEU A 28 1.47 2.85 9.98
N PRO A 29 2.54 3.66 9.91
CA PRO A 29 3.83 3.26 10.50
C PRO A 29 3.77 3.05 12.02
N VAL A 30 3.04 3.91 12.74
CA VAL A 30 2.86 3.79 14.20
C VAL A 30 2.04 2.54 14.54
N GLY A 31 0.92 2.34 13.85
CA GLY A 31 0.06 1.18 14.02
C GLY A 31 0.79 -0.12 13.70
N PHE A 32 1.61 -0.13 12.65
CA PHE A 32 2.47 -1.24 12.30
C PHE A 32 3.49 -1.55 13.41
N PHE A 33 4.14 -0.52 13.96
CA PHE A 33 5.05 -0.66 15.08
C PHE A 33 4.37 -1.25 16.32
N VAL A 34 3.23 -0.67 16.73
CA VAL A 34 2.46 -1.12 17.91
C VAL A 34 1.96 -2.55 17.71
N LEU A 35 1.38 -2.84 16.55
CA LEU A 35 0.85 -4.17 16.22
C LEU A 35 1.94 -5.24 16.27
N LEU A 36 3.09 -5.00 15.64
CA LEU A 36 4.17 -5.98 15.64
C LEU A 36 4.85 -6.10 16.99
N SER A 37 5.02 -5.00 17.73
CA SER A 37 5.55 -5.06 19.10
C SER A 37 4.64 -5.83 20.04
N ALA A 38 3.32 -5.77 19.83
CA ALA A 38 2.35 -6.60 20.54
C ALA A 38 2.37 -8.06 20.07
N LEU A 39 2.58 -8.31 18.78
CA LEU A 39 2.47 -9.63 18.15
C LEU A 39 3.71 -10.51 18.38
N VAL A 40 4.90 -9.94 18.22
CA VAL A 40 6.18 -10.69 18.33
C VAL A 40 6.54 -10.94 19.79
N GLY A 41 5.84 -10.29 20.73
CA GLY A 41 6.15 -10.35 22.14
C GLY A 41 7.28 -9.36 22.46
N ASN A 42 7.07 -8.53 23.48
CA ASN A 42 8.10 -7.62 23.99
C ASN A 42 9.03 -8.36 24.95
N GLU A 43 9.51 -9.52 24.49
CA GLU A 43 10.31 -10.46 25.27
C GLU A 43 11.62 -9.83 25.71
N VAL A 44 12.05 -10.21 26.90
CA VAL A 44 13.32 -9.77 27.47
C VAL A 44 14.41 -10.62 26.82
N LEU A 45 15.21 -10.01 25.94
CA LEU A 45 16.34 -10.63 25.27
C LEU A 45 17.55 -10.81 26.21
N ASP A 46 17.65 -9.99 27.25
CA ASP A 46 18.67 -10.11 28.30
C ASP A 46 18.07 -9.74 29.67
N GLU A 47 17.91 -10.74 30.54
CA GLU A 47 17.35 -10.58 31.90
C GLU A 47 18.26 -9.76 32.82
N ALA A 48 19.58 -9.71 32.58
CA ALA A 48 20.52 -8.98 33.42
C ALA A 48 20.38 -7.45 33.30
N GLN A 49 19.84 -6.97 32.18
CA GLN A 49 19.67 -5.53 31.90
C GLN A 49 18.23 -5.13 31.56
N GLY A 50 17.29 -6.08 31.54
CA GLY A 50 15.87 -5.82 31.27
C GLY A 50 15.59 -5.41 29.82
N LEU A 51 16.43 -5.83 28.88
CA LEU A 51 16.39 -5.38 27.49
C LEU A 51 15.38 -6.15 26.67
N ARG A 52 14.59 -5.44 25.88
CA ARG A 52 13.43 -6.01 25.19
C ARG A 52 13.57 -5.96 23.68
N LEU A 53 12.86 -6.86 23.00
CA LEU A 53 12.84 -6.94 21.53
C LEU A 53 12.54 -5.60 20.85
N VAL A 54 11.70 -4.78 21.47
CA VAL A 54 11.31 -3.46 20.96
C VAL A 54 12.50 -2.50 20.81
N GLN A 55 13.59 -2.71 21.54
CA GLN A 55 14.84 -1.94 21.39
C GLN A 55 15.41 -2.02 19.97
N PHE A 56 15.23 -3.15 19.29
CA PHE A 56 15.74 -3.40 17.94
C PHE A 56 14.68 -3.18 16.85
N PHE A 57 13.40 -3.22 17.21
CA PHE A 57 12.29 -3.06 16.29
C PHE A 57 11.84 -1.60 16.09
N ALA A 58 11.89 -0.78 17.16
CA ALA A 58 11.53 0.64 17.09
C ALA A 58 12.40 1.45 16.10
N PRO A 59 13.73 1.27 16.02
CA PRO A 59 14.58 1.97 15.06
C PRO A 59 14.25 1.61 13.60
N GLY A 60 13.96 0.34 13.32
CA GLY A 60 13.52 -0.13 12.01
C GLY A 60 12.18 0.50 11.62
N SER A 61 11.19 0.43 12.51
CA SER A 61 9.88 1.05 12.28
C SER A 61 9.97 2.57 12.06
N ALA A 62 10.83 3.27 12.81
CA ALA A 62 11.11 4.69 12.60
C ALA A 62 11.73 4.96 11.22
N THR A 63 12.68 4.13 10.78
CA THR A 63 13.28 4.19 9.44
C THR A 63 12.21 4.05 8.36
N PHE A 64 11.30 3.08 8.51
CA PHE A 64 10.17 2.90 7.60
C PHE A 64 9.25 4.12 7.56
N GLY A 65 8.90 4.68 8.73
CA GLY A 65 8.07 5.88 8.83
C GLY A 65 8.67 7.09 8.11
N ILE A 66 9.97 7.32 8.27
CA ILE A 66 10.71 8.39 7.56
C ILE A 66 10.67 8.15 6.06
N ALA A 67 11.00 6.93 5.60
CA ALA A 67 11.01 6.61 4.18
C ALA A 67 9.62 6.81 3.55
N MET A 68 8.56 6.34 4.20
CA MET A 68 7.19 6.53 3.73
C MET A 68 6.80 8.01 3.66
N ALA A 69 7.06 8.79 4.71
CA ALA A 69 6.70 10.21 4.77
C ALA A 69 7.49 11.08 3.77
N THR A 70 8.80 10.85 3.68
CA THR A 70 9.72 11.76 2.99
C THR A 70 10.00 11.36 1.55
N PHE A 71 9.83 10.08 1.18
CA PHE A 71 9.98 9.60 -0.19
C PHE A 71 8.63 9.28 -0.83
N SER A 72 7.87 8.32 -0.29
CA SER A 72 6.64 7.83 -0.94
C SER A 72 5.52 8.88 -0.95
N PHE A 73 5.10 9.37 0.22
CA PHE A 73 3.99 10.32 0.31
C PHE A 73 4.31 11.67 -0.33
N LEU A 74 5.55 12.13 -0.23
CA LEU A 74 5.99 13.33 -0.95
C LEU A 74 5.87 13.15 -2.47
N ALA A 75 6.36 12.04 -3.01
CA ALA A 75 6.31 11.75 -4.44
C ALA A 75 4.86 11.68 -4.94
N ILE A 76 3.99 10.97 -4.21
CA ILE A 76 2.56 10.84 -4.51
C ILE A 76 1.87 12.20 -4.46
N ALA A 77 2.08 12.99 -3.41
CA ALA A 77 1.50 14.31 -3.25
C ALA A 77 1.97 15.30 -4.35
N PHE A 78 3.20 15.15 -4.83
CA PHE A 78 3.71 15.91 -5.96
C PHE A 78 3.03 15.49 -7.28
N ALA A 79 2.90 14.19 -7.54
CA ALA A 79 2.21 13.66 -8.71
C ALA A 79 0.72 14.07 -8.73
N GLU A 80 0.06 14.09 -7.58
CA GLU A 80 -1.33 14.53 -7.43
C GLU A 80 -1.49 16.03 -7.67
N ALA A 81 -0.59 16.85 -7.12
CA ALA A 81 -0.57 18.28 -7.40
C ALA A 81 -0.34 18.57 -8.90
N ARG A 82 0.43 17.71 -9.58
CA ARG A 82 0.63 17.78 -11.03
C ARG A 82 -0.64 17.41 -11.79
N SER A 83 -1.30 16.30 -11.44
CA SER A 83 -2.48 15.80 -12.16
C SER A 83 -3.70 16.72 -12.02
N THR A 84 -3.88 17.33 -10.84
CA THR A 84 -4.98 18.27 -10.54
C THR A 84 -4.71 19.71 -11.02
N GLY A 85 -3.55 19.94 -11.65
CA GLY A 85 -3.14 21.26 -12.14
C GLY A 85 -2.83 22.28 -11.04
N VAL A 86 -2.71 21.86 -9.77
CA VAL A 86 -2.30 22.74 -8.66
C VAL A 86 -0.95 23.38 -8.99
N LEU A 87 0.02 22.60 -9.49
CA LEU A 87 1.34 23.12 -9.85
C LEU A 87 1.27 24.20 -10.94
N LYS A 88 0.33 24.09 -11.90
CA LYS A 88 0.13 25.11 -12.94
C LYS A 88 -0.44 26.40 -12.37
N ARG A 89 -1.40 26.30 -11.45
CA ARG A 89 -1.97 27.47 -10.76
C ARG A 89 -0.93 28.15 -9.86
N GLN A 90 -0.11 27.37 -9.16
CA GLN A 90 0.97 27.90 -8.33
C GLN A 90 2.08 28.57 -9.15
N ALA A 91 2.36 28.10 -10.37
CA ALA A 91 3.34 28.72 -11.26
C ALA A 91 2.97 30.15 -11.71
N GLY A 92 1.68 30.51 -11.68
CA GLY A 92 1.21 31.88 -11.95
C GLY A 92 1.23 32.80 -10.74
N SER A 93 1.60 32.29 -9.56
CA SER A 93 1.69 33.10 -8.34
C SER A 93 3.02 33.86 -8.25
N PRO A 94 3.09 34.99 -7.51
CA PRO A 94 4.35 35.71 -7.29
C PRO A 94 5.35 34.95 -6.38
N VAL A 95 5.04 33.72 -5.98
CA VAL A 95 5.87 32.91 -5.09
C VAL A 95 6.97 32.22 -5.90
N PRO A 96 8.26 32.38 -5.54
CA PRO A 96 9.35 31.70 -6.23
C PRO A 96 9.19 30.17 -6.19
N GLY A 97 9.51 29.49 -7.29
CA GLY A 97 9.36 28.03 -7.39
C GLY A 97 10.12 27.24 -6.32
N TRP A 98 11.27 27.73 -5.85
CA TRP A 98 12.03 27.10 -4.77
C TRP A 98 11.27 27.12 -3.43
N VAL A 99 10.40 28.12 -3.20
CA VAL A 99 9.55 28.20 -2.00
C VAL A 99 8.45 27.14 -2.06
N LEU A 100 7.85 26.92 -3.24
CA LEU A 100 6.82 25.90 -3.44
C LEU A 100 7.37 24.49 -3.20
N VAL A 101 8.55 24.20 -3.77
CA VAL A 101 9.24 22.92 -3.57
C VAL A 101 9.70 22.80 -2.11
N GLY A 102 10.38 23.82 -1.58
CA GLY A 102 10.87 23.84 -0.20
C GLY A 102 9.76 23.71 0.83
N GLY A 103 8.56 24.23 0.54
CA GLY A 103 7.39 24.08 1.39
C GLY A 103 6.91 22.63 1.51
N ARG A 104 6.89 21.90 0.39
CA ARG A 104 6.54 20.46 0.37
C ARG A 104 7.59 19.62 1.06
N LEU A 105 8.88 19.90 0.80
CA LEU A 105 10.01 19.24 1.48
C LEU A 105 9.99 19.48 2.99
N GLY A 106 9.68 20.71 3.41
CA GLY A 106 9.58 21.04 4.83
C GLY A 106 8.37 20.37 5.49
N ALA A 107 7.23 20.27 4.80
CA ALA A 107 6.07 19.56 5.32
C ALA A 107 6.31 18.05 5.43
N SER A 108 6.95 17.42 4.44
CA SER A 108 7.31 15.99 4.51
C SER A 108 8.33 15.70 5.61
N LEU A 109 9.32 16.59 5.81
CA LEU A 109 10.26 16.52 6.94
C LEU A 109 9.52 16.56 8.29
N VAL A 110 8.61 17.52 8.47
CA VAL A 110 7.81 17.62 9.71
C VAL A 110 6.98 16.35 9.94
N LEU A 111 6.33 15.81 8.90
CA LEU A 111 5.56 14.58 9.02
C LEU A 111 6.44 13.37 9.36
N GLY A 112 7.62 13.25 8.75
CA GLY A 112 8.58 12.19 9.07
C GLY A 112 9.04 12.28 10.53
N LEU A 113 9.41 13.47 11.00
CA LEU A 113 9.80 13.69 12.40
C LEU A 113 8.64 13.36 13.37
N VAL A 114 7.42 13.79 13.07
CA VAL A 114 6.24 13.46 13.87
C VAL A 114 6.01 11.94 13.90
N SER A 115 6.10 11.27 12.75
CA SER A 115 5.97 9.81 12.67
C SER A 115 7.01 9.11 13.55
N THR A 116 8.28 9.50 13.47
CA THR A 116 9.34 8.95 14.32
C THR A 116 9.09 9.21 15.81
N VAL A 117 8.71 10.44 16.18
CA VAL A 117 8.40 10.78 17.58
C VAL A 117 7.24 9.94 18.11
N LEU A 118 6.21 9.70 17.30
CA LEU A 118 5.09 8.83 17.69
C LEU A 118 5.53 7.37 17.87
N ILE A 119 6.40 6.86 17.00
CA ILE A 119 6.94 5.49 17.10
C ILE A 119 7.82 5.35 18.35
N LEU A 120 8.81 6.21 18.53
CA LEU A 120 9.70 6.16 19.69
C LEU A 120 8.93 6.44 20.99
N GLY A 121 8.02 7.41 20.99
CA GLY A 121 7.18 7.74 22.13
C GLY A 121 6.26 6.60 22.55
N SER A 122 5.63 5.91 21.59
CA SER A 122 4.83 4.71 21.90
C SER A 122 5.70 3.56 22.39
N GLY A 123 6.92 3.40 21.87
CA GLY A 123 7.90 2.45 22.39
C GLY A 123 8.26 2.71 23.85
N VAL A 124 8.51 3.96 24.22
CA VAL A 124 8.81 4.35 25.60
C VAL A 124 7.59 4.15 26.51
N ALA A 125 6.41 4.61 26.07
CA ALA A 125 5.21 4.62 26.89
C ALA A 125 4.62 3.23 27.16
N PHE A 126 4.64 2.33 26.18
CA PHE A 126 3.94 1.04 26.26
C PHE A 126 4.87 -0.17 26.30
N TYR A 127 6.11 -0.02 25.82
CA TYR A 127 7.01 -1.16 25.57
C TYR A 127 8.37 -1.06 26.29
N GLY A 128 8.58 -0.04 27.13
CA GLY A 128 9.81 0.09 27.91
C GLY A 128 11.06 0.34 27.05
N LEU A 129 10.90 0.99 25.89
CA LEU A 129 12.04 1.40 25.06
C LEU A 129 12.93 2.37 25.85
N VAL A 130 14.23 2.08 25.90
CA VAL A 130 15.21 2.98 26.52
C VAL A 130 15.87 3.81 25.43
N ILE A 131 15.81 5.15 25.57
CA ILE A 131 16.49 6.07 24.66
C ILE A 131 17.72 6.63 25.38
N PRO A 132 18.94 6.27 24.96
CA PRO A 132 20.15 6.84 25.55
C PRO A 132 20.22 8.36 25.29
N SER A 133 20.32 9.17 26.34
CA SER A 133 20.39 10.64 26.19
C SER A 133 21.58 11.10 25.34
N ARG A 134 22.69 10.34 25.41
CA ARG A 134 23.92 10.57 24.64
C ARG A 134 23.74 10.54 23.12
N SER A 135 22.78 9.76 22.61
CA SER A 135 22.60 9.52 21.18
C SER A 135 21.47 10.35 20.56
N ILE A 136 20.76 11.17 21.34
CA ILE A 136 19.67 12.02 20.87
C ILE A 136 20.14 12.94 19.73
N ALA A 137 21.33 13.52 19.84
CA ALA A 137 21.90 14.36 18.79
C ALA A 137 22.13 13.57 17.49
N ALA A 138 22.68 12.36 17.57
CA ALA A 138 22.90 11.49 16.42
C ALA A 138 21.58 11.05 15.77
N VAL A 139 20.56 10.72 16.57
CA VAL A 139 19.21 10.44 16.08
C VAL A 139 18.68 11.65 15.32
N LEU A 140 18.64 12.84 15.92
CA LEU A 140 18.12 14.05 15.27
C LEU A 140 18.83 14.39 13.96
N VAL A 141 20.17 14.30 13.93
CA VAL A 141 20.95 14.53 12.70
C VAL A 141 20.60 13.48 11.65
N THR A 142 20.52 12.21 12.03
CA THR A 142 20.12 11.12 11.13
C THR A 142 18.73 11.38 10.55
N LEU A 143 17.75 11.80 11.35
CA LEU A 143 16.40 12.11 10.89
C LEU A 143 16.38 13.24 9.86
N VAL A 144 17.11 14.33 10.11
CA VAL A 144 17.16 15.48 9.20
C VAL A 144 17.86 15.12 7.89
N VAL A 145 19.03 14.49 7.96
CA VAL A 145 19.83 14.10 6.79
C VAL A 145 19.06 13.09 5.93
N SER A 146 18.47 12.08 6.56
CA SER A 146 17.68 11.05 5.89
C SER A 146 16.47 11.64 5.18
N SER A 147 15.73 12.51 5.87
CA SER A 147 14.54 13.15 5.31
C SER A 147 14.88 14.01 4.09
N LEU A 148 15.96 14.79 4.15
CA LEU A 148 16.41 15.60 3.01
C LEU A 148 16.83 14.72 1.82
N ALA A 149 17.58 13.66 2.09
CA ALA A 149 18.02 12.72 1.05
C ALA A 149 16.84 12.00 0.38
N PHE A 150 15.94 11.43 1.18
CA PHE A 150 14.76 10.71 0.69
C PHE A 150 13.76 11.64 -0.01
N SER A 151 13.61 12.88 0.45
CA SER A 151 12.78 13.85 -0.23
C SER A 151 13.34 14.30 -1.59
N ALA A 152 14.66 14.44 -1.71
CA ALA A 152 15.29 14.69 -3.00
C ALA A 152 15.10 13.51 -3.98
N LEU A 153 15.24 12.28 -3.49
CA LEU A 153 15.01 11.07 -4.29
C LEU A 153 13.54 10.90 -4.69
N GLY A 154 12.61 11.13 -3.76
CA GLY A 154 11.17 11.01 -3.99
C GLY A 154 10.69 12.02 -5.02
N LEU A 155 11.19 13.26 -4.95
CA LEU A 155 10.89 14.29 -5.93
C LEU A 155 11.45 13.95 -7.32
N ALA A 156 12.71 13.50 -7.39
CA ALA A 156 13.32 13.07 -8.65
C ALA A 156 12.51 11.95 -9.32
N LEU A 157 12.11 10.96 -8.52
CA LEU A 157 11.30 9.85 -8.98
C LEU A 157 9.92 10.33 -9.47
N ALA A 158 9.23 11.18 -8.71
CA ALA A 158 7.93 11.71 -9.10
C ALA A 158 7.96 12.52 -10.41
N MET A 159 9.09 13.15 -10.74
CA MET A 159 9.28 13.87 -12.00
C MET A 159 9.42 12.94 -13.22
N LEU A 160 9.98 11.74 -13.03
CA LEU A 160 10.11 10.71 -14.06
C LEU A 160 8.78 10.01 -14.35
N LEU A 161 7.93 9.89 -13.33
CA LEU A 161 6.73 9.09 -13.42
C LEU A 161 5.58 9.88 -14.07
N PRO A 162 4.80 9.23 -14.95
CA PRO A 162 3.79 9.92 -15.75
C PRO A 162 2.47 10.17 -14.97
N ASN A 163 2.15 9.28 -14.02
CA ASN A 163 0.83 9.20 -13.39
C ASN A 163 0.94 9.11 -11.86
N VAL A 164 -0.13 9.50 -11.15
CA VAL A 164 -0.23 9.31 -9.69
C VAL A 164 -0.16 7.84 -9.31
N GLN A 165 -0.95 6.98 -9.97
CA GLN A 165 -0.98 5.53 -9.71
C GLN A 165 0.39 4.89 -9.90
N THR A 166 1.09 5.19 -11.01
CA THR A 166 2.46 4.72 -11.23
C THR A 166 3.43 5.22 -10.15
N THR A 167 3.22 6.44 -9.65
CA THR A 167 4.01 6.98 -8.54
C THR A 167 3.81 6.18 -7.27
N VAL A 168 2.57 5.89 -6.88
CA VAL A 168 2.26 5.02 -5.73
C VAL A 168 2.90 3.64 -5.89
N ALA A 169 2.77 3.04 -7.07
CA ALA A 169 3.31 1.73 -7.40
C ALA A 169 4.81 1.64 -7.19
N VAL A 170 5.54 2.57 -7.82
CA VAL A 170 7.00 2.52 -7.86
C VAL A 170 7.57 2.93 -6.51
N THR A 171 7.01 3.96 -5.85
CA THR A 171 7.55 4.39 -4.56
C THR A 171 7.38 3.32 -3.50
N ASN A 172 6.18 2.75 -3.36
CA ASN A 172 5.93 1.72 -2.37
C ASN A 172 6.55 0.38 -2.78
N GLY A 173 6.59 0.11 -4.08
CA GLY A 173 7.23 -1.09 -4.61
C GLY A 173 8.75 -1.10 -4.52
N VAL A 174 9.37 0.08 -4.36
CA VAL A 174 10.77 0.19 -3.95
C VAL A 174 10.89 0.09 -2.44
N VAL A 175 10.15 0.92 -1.69
CA VAL A 175 10.34 1.05 -0.24
C VAL A 175 10.05 -0.25 0.52
N VAL A 176 8.96 -0.96 0.21
CA VAL A 176 8.56 -2.12 1.02
C VAL A 176 9.54 -3.29 0.86
N PRO A 177 9.86 -3.79 -0.35
CA PRO A 177 10.86 -4.84 -0.52
C PRO A 177 12.24 -4.43 0.00
N LEU A 178 12.64 -3.18 -0.25
CA LEU A 178 13.91 -2.66 0.24
C LEU A 178 13.95 -2.61 1.78
N SER A 179 12.83 -2.39 2.45
CA SER A 179 12.72 -2.41 3.92
C SER A 179 13.05 -3.80 4.47
N PHE A 180 12.58 -4.87 3.81
CA PHE A 180 12.99 -6.23 4.17
C PHE A 180 14.50 -6.42 4.01
N ILE A 181 15.08 -6.04 2.87
CA ILE A 181 16.52 -6.18 2.57
C ILE A 181 17.41 -5.30 3.49
N SER A 182 16.85 -4.19 3.98
CA SER A 182 17.54 -3.19 4.80
C SER A 182 17.41 -3.45 6.30
N ASP A 183 17.07 -4.68 6.70
CA ASP A 183 16.91 -5.10 8.09
C ASP A 183 15.85 -4.31 8.89
N VAL A 184 14.92 -3.61 8.21
CA VAL A 184 13.93 -2.72 8.87
C VAL A 184 12.87 -3.53 9.62
N PHE A 185 12.43 -4.66 9.05
CA PHE A 185 11.41 -5.53 9.63
C PHE A 185 11.96 -6.85 10.19
N MET A 186 13.29 -7.04 10.16
CA MET A 186 13.93 -8.30 10.50
C MET A 186 14.40 -8.32 11.96
N VAL A 187 14.15 -9.45 12.62
CA VAL A 187 14.55 -9.75 13.99
C VAL A 187 15.15 -11.15 14.01
N GLY A 188 16.44 -11.28 14.35
CA GLY A 188 17.10 -12.58 14.56
C GLY A 188 17.33 -13.48 13.33
N GLY A 189 16.78 -13.15 12.16
CA GLY A 189 16.97 -13.93 10.92
C GLY A 189 18.27 -13.57 10.17
N ALA A 190 19.01 -14.59 9.73
CA ALA A 190 20.22 -14.41 8.92
C ALA A 190 19.85 -14.29 7.43
N MET A 191 20.01 -13.11 6.84
CA MET A 191 19.86 -12.94 5.39
C MET A 191 20.99 -13.66 4.64
N PRO A 192 20.72 -14.23 3.45
CA PRO A 192 21.78 -14.67 2.55
C PRO A 192 22.79 -13.55 2.29
N GLY A 193 24.09 -13.87 2.34
CA GLY A 193 25.15 -12.84 2.30
C GLY A 193 25.09 -11.91 1.08
N TRP A 194 24.67 -12.42 -0.08
CA TRP A 194 24.50 -11.62 -1.30
C TRP A 194 23.35 -10.60 -1.17
N LEU A 195 22.24 -10.98 -0.52
CA LEU A 195 21.08 -10.12 -0.31
C LEU A 195 21.40 -9.06 0.76
N ALA A 196 22.09 -9.47 1.83
CA ALA A 196 22.58 -8.57 2.86
C ALA A 196 23.56 -7.54 2.29
N GLY A 197 24.46 -7.98 1.39
CA GLY A 197 25.41 -7.16 0.64
C GLY A 197 24.73 -6.15 -0.27
N PHE A 198 23.72 -6.58 -1.03
CA PHE A 198 22.94 -5.70 -1.90
C PHE A 198 22.23 -4.58 -1.12
N GLY A 199 21.74 -4.88 0.09
CA GLY A 199 21.13 -3.87 0.96
C GLY A 199 22.04 -2.69 1.30
N TRP A 200 23.37 -2.92 1.39
CA TRP A 200 24.35 -1.87 1.70
C TRP A 200 24.57 -0.87 0.55
N LEU A 201 24.00 -1.10 -0.63
CA LEU A 201 24.03 -0.11 -1.71
C LEU A 201 23.02 1.02 -1.50
N PHE A 202 21.98 0.79 -0.69
CA PHE A 202 20.84 1.68 -0.58
C PHE A 202 20.84 2.45 0.74
N PRO A 203 20.40 3.72 0.72
CA PRO A 203 20.47 4.57 1.90
C PRO A 203 19.56 4.06 3.03
N LEU A 204 18.51 3.29 2.72
CA LEU A 204 17.58 2.76 3.72
C LEU A 204 18.28 1.86 4.76
N LYS A 205 19.25 1.04 4.36
CA LYS A 205 20.01 0.18 5.27
C LYS A 205 20.91 0.98 6.20
N HIS A 206 21.54 2.04 5.68
CA HIS A 206 22.37 2.95 6.48
C HIS A 206 21.54 3.73 7.51
N ILE A 207 20.29 4.07 7.20
CA ILE A 207 19.38 4.72 8.16
C ILE A 207 19.00 3.74 9.27
N ALA A 208 18.64 2.51 8.88
CA ALA A 208 18.28 1.46 9.83
C ALA A 208 19.43 1.14 10.78
N SER A 209 20.67 1.03 10.27
CA SER A 209 21.86 0.80 11.09
C SER A 209 22.15 1.99 12.02
N LEU A 210 22.14 3.22 11.51
CA LEU A 210 22.38 4.43 12.33
C LEU A 210 21.37 4.54 13.47
N LEU A 211 20.08 4.36 13.20
CA LEU A 211 19.06 4.45 14.24
C LEU A 211 19.15 3.27 15.22
N ARG A 212 19.45 2.06 14.74
CA ARG A 212 19.63 0.88 15.58
C ARG A 212 20.81 1.05 16.52
N ASP A 213 21.95 1.52 16.03
CA ASP A 213 23.16 1.73 16.82
C ASP A 213 23.02 2.92 17.77
N ALA A 214 22.41 4.02 17.32
CA ALA A 214 22.14 5.17 18.18
C ALA A 214 21.19 4.80 19.33
N LEU A 215 20.19 3.96 19.08
CA LEU A 215 19.27 3.49 20.12
C LEU A 215 19.79 2.24 20.84
N ASN A 216 20.97 1.71 20.52
CA ASN A 216 21.51 0.55 21.18
C ASN A 216 22.14 0.93 22.54
N PRO A 217 21.64 0.43 23.67
CA PRO A 217 22.16 0.77 24.99
C PRO A 217 23.57 0.21 25.24
N TYR A 218 23.97 -0.86 24.55
CA TYR A 218 25.30 -1.48 24.67
C TYR A 218 26.42 -0.65 24.03
N LEU A 219 26.09 0.20 23.06
CA LEU A 219 27.09 1.01 22.37
C LEU A 219 27.37 2.29 23.17
N THR A 220 28.61 2.46 23.60
CA THR A 220 29.06 3.61 24.41
C THR A 220 29.40 4.85 23.58
N GLY A 221 29.43 4.73 22.25
CA GLY A 221 29.70 5.84 21.34
C GLY A 221 28.59 6.90 21.31
N SER A 222 28.89 8.03 20.67
CA SER A 222 27.94 9.13 20.46
C SER A 222 26.78 8.80 19.50
N GLY A 223 26.81 7.62 18.87
CA GLY A 223 25.89 7.21 17.81
C GLY A 223 26.18 7.81 16.44
N PHE A 224 27.19 8.68 16.32
CA PHE A 224 27.61 9.22 15.03
C PHE A 224 28.51 8.23 14.29
N GLN A 225 28.06 7.84 13.10
CA GLN A 225 28.85 7.06 12.15
C GLN A 225 28.87 7.80 10.80
N LEU A 226 30.02 8.44 10.51
CA LEU A 226 30.15 9.36 9.39
C LEU A 226 30.12 8.67 8.03
N ASP A 227 30.52 7.41 7.97
CA ASP A 227 30.44 6.52 6.82
C ASP A 227 28.99 6.31 6.36
N HIS A 228 28.08 5.94 7.27
CA HIS A 228 26.67 5.78 6.94
C HIS A 228 26.02 7.11 6.55
N LEU A 229 26.34 8.19 7.26
CA LEU A 229 25.85 9.54 6.90
C LEU A 229 26.35 9.98 5.53
N ALA A 230 27.61 9.70 5.18
CA ALA A 230 28.17 10.04 3.88
C ALA A 230 27.43 9.34 2.73
N VAL A 231 27.07 8.06 2.90
CA VAL A 231 26.27 7.33 1.89
C VAL A 231 24.88 7.92 1.73
N ILE A 232 24.21 8.28 2.83
CA ILE A 232 22.88 8.93 2.77
C ILE A 232 22.96 10.28 2.07
N VAL A 233 23.98 11.09 2.40
CA VAL A 233 24.23 12.38 1.75
C VAL A 233 24.52 12.20 0.26
N ALA A 234 25.35 11.22 -0.12
CA ALA A 234 25.66 10.93 -1.52
C ALA A 234 24.38 10.61 -2.32
N TRP A 235 23.50 9.76 -1.78
CA TRP A 235 22.19 9.48 -2.38
C TRP A 235 21.28 10.71 -2.44
N GLY A 236 21.31 11.57 -1.41
CA GLY A 236 20.60 12.85 -1.41
C GLY A 236 21.09 13.79 -2.51
N VAL A 237 22.41 13.86 -2.72
CA VAL A 237 23.02 14.63 -3.83
C VAL A 237 22.60 14.06 -5.18
N VAL A 238 22.60 12.73 -5.36
CA VAL A 238 22.12 12.08 -6.57
C VAL A 238 20.66 12.46 -6.86
N GLY A 239 19.78 12.38 -5.85
CA GLY A 239 18.38 12.80 -5.99
C GLY A 239 18.21 14.29 -6.33
N ALA A 240 18.99 15.15 -5.71
CA ALA A 240 18.95 16.59 -5.97
C ALA A 240 19.43 16.93 -7.39
N VAL A 241 20.54 16.34 -7.83
CA VAL A 241 21.08 16.51 -9.18
C VAL A 241 20.08 15.98 -10.22
N ALA A 242 19.53 14.77 -10.01
CA ALA A 242 18.52 14.20 -10.88
C ALA A 242 17.28 15.12 -11.00
N SER A 243 16.78 15.65 -9.89
CA SER A 243 15.67 16.61 -9.87
C SER A 243 15.98 17.86 -10.71
N VAL A 244 17.16 18.46 -10.54
CA VAL A 244 17.57 19.66 -11.30
C VAL A 244 17.69 19.37 -12.79
N VAL A 245 18.30 18.26 -13.17
CA VAL A 245 18.45 17.85 -14.58
C VAL A 245 17.09 17.61 -15.23
N LEU A 246 16.16 16.97 -14.52
CA LEU A 246 14.82 16.70 -15.05
C LEU A 246 13.99 17.97 -15.20
N VAL A 247 14.09 18.92 -14.28
CA VAL A 247 13.44 20.23 -14.41
C VAL A 247 13.95 20.98 -15.64
N ARG A 248 15.26 20.94 -15.92
CA ARG A 248 15.85 21.57 -17.11
C ARG A 248 15.32 20.93 -18.40
N ARG A 249 15.37 19.60 -18.50
CA ARG A 249 14.85 18.85 -19.66
C ARG A 249 13.36 19.09 -19.92
N GLN A 250 12.54 19.21 -18.87
CA GLN A 250 11.11 19.49 -19.03
C GLN A 250 10.83 20.90 -19.59
N ARG A 251 11.65 21.90 -19.24
CA ARG A 251 11.53 23.26 -19.79
C ARG A 251 11.89 23.29 -21.27
N GLU A 252 12.98 22.62 -21.65
CA GLU A 252 13.43 22.50 -23.04
C GLU A 252 12.39 21.77 -23.91
N GLY A 253 11.85 20.65 -23.41
CA GLY A 253 10.83 19.88 -24.12
C GLY A 253 9.48 20.60 -24.25
N ALA A 254 9.13 21.47 -23.30
CA ALA A 254 7.91 22.29 -23.40
C ALA A 254 8.03 23.37 -24.49
N ALA A 255 9.19 24.00 -24.63
CA ALA A 255 9.48 24.96 -25.69
C ALA A 255 9.42 24.29 -27.08
N ALA A 256 9.93 23.05 -27.20
CA ALA A 256 9.89 22.28 -28.45
C ALA A 256 8.49 21.75 -28.80
N ARG A 257 7.62 21.44 -27.84
CA ARG A 257 6.24 20.98 -28.14
C ARG A 257 5.33 22.10 -28.61
N GLN A 258 5.50 23.31 -28.07
CA GLN A 258 4.71 24.49 -28.48
C GLN A 258 4.90 24.86 -29.97
N SER A 259 6.01 24.48 -30.61
CA SER A 259 6.21 24.69 -32.05
C SER A 259 5.53 23.60 -32.91
N SER A 260 5.30 22.40 -32.37
CA SER A 260 4.71 21.26 -33.11
C SER A 260 3.17 21.20 -33.08
N THR A 261 2.52 21.79 -32.08
CA THR A 261 1.05 21.69 -31.88
C THR A 261 0.19 22.47 -32.89
N ARG A 262 0.80 23.11 -33.90
CA ARG A 262 0.07 23.77 -35.00
C ARG A 262 -0.33 22.81 -36.14
N ALA A 263 0.04 21.53 -36.09
CA ALA A 263 -0.31 20.56 -37.12
C ALA A 263 -0.93 19.28 -36.49
N HIS A 264 -2.12 18.91 -36.97
CA HIS A 264 -2.95 17.72 -36.66
C HIS A 264 -3.80 17.78 -35.37
N ALA A 265 -5.10 17.46 -35.38
CA ALA A 265 -5.82 16.52 -36.25
C ALA A 265 -7.29 16.94 -36.51
N THR A 266 -7.77 16.72 -37.73
CA THR A 266 -9.19 16.57 -38.08
C THR A 266 -9.62 15.15 -37.71
N ALA A 267 -10.55 15.01 -36.77
CA ALA A 267 -11.15 13.72 -36.44
C ALA A 267 -12.10 13.30 -37.57
N GLY A 268 -11.80 12.17 -38.22
CA GLY A 268 -12.74 11.53 -39.14
C GLY A 268 -13.86 10.85 -38.36
N ASP A 269 -15.10 11.12 -38.76
CA ASP A 269 -16.31 10.53 -38.19
C ASP A 269 -16.31 9.00 -38.36
N ALA A 270 -16.18 8.28 -37.26
CA ALA A 270 -16.37 6.84 -37.23
C ALA A 270 -17.89 6.54 -37.25
N VAL A 271 -18.37 5.93 -38.34
CA VAL A 271 -19.75 5.44 -38.44
C VAL A 271 -19.96 4.27 -37.47
N PRO A 272 -20.90 4.36 -36.52
CA PRO A 272 -21.16 3.27 -35.59
C PRO A 272 -21.76 2.06 -36.32
N ARG A 273 -21.07 0.92 -36.28
CA ARG A 273 -21.63 -0.37 -36.73
C ARG A 273 -22.64 -0.86 -35.70
N ARG A 274 -23.92 -0.95 -36.10
CA ARG A 274 -24.97 -1.61 -35.32
C ARG A 274 -24.77 -3.12 -35.37
N THR A 275 -24.14 -3.70 -34.37
CA THR A 275 -24.23 -5.14 -34.08
C THR A 275 -25.46 -5.41 -33.20
N GLY A 276 -26.11 -6.56 -33.36
CA GLY A 276 -27.23 -6.98 -32.52
C GLY A 276 -26.88 -7.02 -31.03
N ALA A 277 -27.91 -7.08 -30.16
CA ALA A 277 -27.73 -7.10 -28.71
C ALA A 277 -26.86 -8.30 -28.30
N PRO A 278 -25.66 -8.09 -27.74
CA PRO A 278 -24.78 -9.18 -27.35
C PRO A 278 -25.36 -9.97 -26.16
N ALA A 279 -25.08 -11.27 -26.10
CA ALA A 279 -25.49 -12.12 -24.98
C ALA A 279 -24.88 -11.65 -23.65
N TRP A 280 -25.57 -11.90 -22.52
CA TRP A 280 -25.10 -11.51 -21.19
C TRP A 280 -23.68 -12.02 -20.87
N LEU A 281 -23.36 -13.25 -21.26
CA LEU A 281 -22.02 -13.82 -21.09
C LEU A 281 -20.96 -13.06 -21.89
N ALA A 282 -21.28 -12.61 -23.11
CA ALA A 282 -20.36 -11.82 -23.93
C ALA A 282 -20.08 -10.45 -23.29
N LEU A 283 -21.08 -9.86 -22.64
CA LEU A 283 -20.94 -8.62 -21.87
C LEU A 283 -20.07 -8.82 -20.62
N VAL A 284 -20.26 -9.91 -19.88
CA VAL A 284 -19.40 -10.28 -18.73
C VAL A 284 -17.96 -10.47 -19.21
N LEU A 285 -17.73 -11.22 -20.29
CA LEU A 285 -16.39 -11.43 -20.84
C LEU A 285 -15.75 -10.13 -21.35
N SER A 286 -16.54 -9.21 -21.89
CA SER A 286 -16.07 -7.87 -22.27
C SER A 286 -15.63 -7.06 -21.05
N GLU A 287 -16.40 -7.10 -19.95
CA GLU A 287 -16.01 -6.45 -18.70
C GLU A 287 -14.78 -7.12 -18.06
N VAL A 288 -14.67 -8.44 -18.11
CA VAL A 288 -13.45 -9.17 -17.69
C VAL A 288 -12.26 -8.68 -18.52
N ARG A 289 -12.38 -8.62 -19.85
CA ARG A 289 -11.30 -8.09 -20.69
C ARG A 289 -10.96 -6.64 -20.36
N HIS A 290 -11.97 -5.81 -20.12
CA HIS A 290 -11.77 -4.41 -19.75
C HIS A 290 -11.02 -4.27 -18.42
N THR A 291 -11.47 -4.97 -17.39
CA THR A 291 -10.86 -4.97 -16.05
C THR A 291 -9.43 -5.51 -16.10
N GLN A 292 -9.17 -6.59 -16.84
CA GLN A 292 -7.80 -7.08 -17.05
C GLN A 292 -6.93 -6.02 -17.72
N THR A 293 -7.40 -5.46 -18.84
CA THR A 293 -6.62 -4.47 -19.58
C THR A 293 -6.33 -3.23 -18.74
N SER A 294 -7.29 -2.80 -17.91
CA SER A 294 -7.12 -1.68 -16.99
C SER A 294 -6.09 -2.01 -15.90
N LEU A 295 -6.19 -3.19 -15.29
CA LEU A 295 -5.30 -3.62 -14.22
C LEU A 295 -3.85 -3.76 -14.71
N TRP A 296 -3.61 -4.40 -15.86
CA TRP A 296 -2.26 -4.50 -16.43
C TRP A 296 -1.63 -3.15 -16.79
N ARG A 297 -2.44 -2.09 -16.92
CA ARG A 297 -1.98 -0.72 -17.13
C ARG A 297 -1.81 0.05 -15.82
N ASP A 298 -2.45 -0.39 -14.75
CA ASP A 298 -2.23 0.12 -13.39
C ASP A 298 -1.12 -0.68 -12.71
N TRP A 299 0.11 -0.18 -12.86
CA TRP A 299 1.28 -0.75 -12.22
C TRP A 299 1.17 -0.84 -10.70
N SER A 300 0.36 0.02 -10.05
CA SER A 300 0.17 -0.06 -8.59
C SER A 300 -0.65 -1.28 -8.23
N ALA A 301 -1.75 -1.48 -8.95
CA ALA A 301 -2.59 -2.65 -8.77
C ALA A 301 -1.79 -3.93 -9.04
N VAL A 302 -1.02 -4.00 -10.13
CA VAL A 302 -0.16 -5.17 -10.46
C VAL A 302 0.88 -5.42 -9.37
N PHE A 303 1.57 -4.38 -8.91
CA PHE A 303 2.60 -4.53 -7.89
C PHE A 303 2.01 -5.13 -6.60
N PHE A 304 0.95 -4.55 -6.05
CA PHE A 304 0.40 -5.01 -4.78
C PHE A 304 -0.40 -6.32 -4.89
N ALA A 305 -1.11 -6.54 -6.00
CA ALA A 305 -1.92 -7.74 -6.19
C ALA A 305 -1.11 -8.97 -6.56
N ILE A 306 0.00 -8.79 -7.30
CA ILE A 306 0.80 -9.90 -7.86
C ILE A 306 2.22 -9.86 -7.31
N ALA A 307 2.98 -8.80 -7.58
CA ALA A 307 4.42 -8.78 -7.29
C ALA A 307 4.72 -8.88 -5.79
N PHE A 308 3.95 -8.20 -4.95
CA PHE A 308 4.17 -8.15 -3.51
C PHE A 308 3.99 -9.52 -2.84
N PRO A 309 2.87 -10.26 -3.00
CA PRO A 309 2.76 -11.64 -2.53
C PRO A 309 3.88 -12.56 -3.03
N VAL A 310 4.27 -12.40 -4.31
CA VAL A 310 5.33 -13.21 -4.94
C VAL A 310 6.70 -12.92 -4.34
N VAL A 311 7.02 -11.64 -4.06
CA VAL A 311 8.26 -11.26 -3.38
C VAL A 311 8.25 -11.77 -1.94
N LEU A 312 7.12 -11.67 -1.23
CA LEU A 312 7.05 -12.13 0.16
C LEU A 312 7.18 -13.65 0.29
N VAL A 313 6.61 -14.46 -0.60
CA VAL A 313 6.83 -15.90 -0.58
C VAL A 313 8.30 -16.24 -0.88
N ALA A 314 9.01 -15.43 -1.67
CA ALA A 314 10.44 -15.62 -1.93
C ALA A 314 11.34 -15.19 -0.76
N VAL A 315 10.96 -14.14 -0.03
CA VAL A 315 11.80 -13.55 1.01
C VAL A 315 11.54 -14.21 2.36
N ILE A 316 10.28 -14.34 2.79
CA ILE A 316 9.96 -14.69 4.18
C ILE A 316 10.48 -16.10 4.57
N PRO A 317 10.22 -17.18 3.84
CA PRO A 317 10.79 -18.48 4.18
C PRO A 317 12.33 -18.49 4.07
N SER A 318 12.90 -17.86 3.04
CA SER A 318 14.35 -17.77 2.85
C SER A 318 15.09 -17.16 4.04
N VAL A 319 14.49 -16.14 4.69
CA VAL A 319 15.12 -15.47 5.85
C VAL A 319 14.78 -16.13 7.19
N ASN A 320 13.79 -17.01 7.23
CA ASN A 320 13.40 -17.79 8.41
C ASN A 320 13.90 -19.23 8.34
N GLY A 321 15.11 -19.42 7.81
CA GLY A 321 15.81 -20.72 7.80
C GLY A 321 15.44 -21.66 6.66
N GLY A 322 14.74 -21.16 5.62
CA GLY A 322 14.43 -21.89 4.39
C GLY A 322 13.00 -22.42 4.33
N GLY A 323 12.53 -22.75 3.12
CA GLY A 323 11.16 -23.25 2.92
C GLY A 323 10.88 -24.65 3.50
N ASP A 324 11.92 -25.43 3.79
CA ASP A 324 11.83 -26.76 4.39
C ASP A 324 11.66 -26.75 5.91
N GLN A 325 11.77 -25.57 6.54
CA GLN A 325 11.49 -25.41 7.96
C GLN A 325 10.08 -25.89 8.27
N LEU A 326 9.94 -26.81 9.22
CA LEU A 326 8.64 -27.34 9.60
C LEU A 326 8.00 -26.46 10.67
N LEU A 327 6.75 -26.12 10.44
CA LEU A 327 5.88 -25.49 11.42
C LEU A 327 5.52 -26.48 12.53
N ALA A 328 4.98 -25.98 13.64
CA ALA A 328 4.55 -26.82 14.77
C ALA A 328 3.53 -27.90 14.38
N ASN A 329 2.77 -27.68 13.31
CA ASN A 329 1.82 -28.64 12.75
C ASN A 329 2.44 -29.61 11.71
N GLY A 330 3.76 -29.57 11.50
CA GLY A 330 4.48 -30.40 10.52
C GLY A 330 4.44 -29.90 9.07
N GLN A 331 3.82 -28.74 8.79
CA GLN A 331 3.77 -28.17 7.44
C GLN A 331 5.08 -27.44 7.09
N PRO A 332 5.65 -27.62 5.89
CA PRO A 332 6.78 -26.81 5.44
C PRO A 332 6.42 -25.32 5.30
N LEU A 333 7.32 -24.45 5.76
CA LEU A 333 7.16 -23.00 5.80
C LEU A 333 6.91 -22.42 4.40
N GLY A 334 7.60 -22.94 3.38
CA GLY A 334 7.41 -22.53 1.98
C GLY A 334 5.99 -22.83 1.47
N THR A 335 5.44 -23.99 1.80
CA THR A 335 4.07 -24.39 1.43
C THR A 335 3.03 -23.53 2.14
N PHE A 336 3.25 -23.27 3.42
CA PHE A 336 2.38 -22.41 4.22
C PHE A 336 2.31 -20.99 3.63
N TYR A 337 3.45 -20.34 3.42
CA TYR A 337 3.49 -18.97 2.88
C TYR A 337 3.00 -18.91 1.43
N ALA A 338 3.14 -19.98 0.64
CA ALA A 338 2.53 -20.02 -0.69
C ALA A 338 1.00 -19.93 -0.62
N ALA A 339 0.37 -20.63 0.33
CA ALA A 339 -1.07 -20.52 0.55
C ALA A 339 -1.45 -19.13 1.09
N THR A 340 -0.81 -18.67 2.17
CA THR A 340 -1.23 -17.41 2.80
C THR A 340 -0.99 -16.19 1.91
N MET A 341 0.08 -16.18 1.10
CA MET A 341 0.33 -15.11 0.11
C MET A 341 -0.69 -15.15 -1.04
N ALA A 342 -1.17 -16.32 -1.45
CA ALA A 342 -2.27 -16.41 -2.42
C ALA A 342 -3.57 -15.82 -1.85
N VAL A 343 -3.89 -16.09 -0.57
CA VAL A 343 -5.04 -15.46 0.12
C VAL A 343 -4.86 -13.95 0.25
N TYR A 344 -3.65 -13.49 0.59
CA TYR A 344 -3.35 -12.06 0.66
C TYR A 344 -3.53 -11.37 -0.70
N GLY A 345 -3.03 -11.98 -1.77
CA GLY A 345 -3.26 -11.51 -3.13
C GLY A 345 -4.75 -11.44 -3.50
N ALA A 346 -5.54 -12.43 -3.05
CA ALA A 346 -6.99 -12.41 -3.20
C ALA A 346 -7.64 -11.24 -2.46
N ALA A 347 -7.26 -11.00 -1.21
CA ALA A 347 -7.76 -9.90 -0.41
C ALA A 347 -7.37 -8.54 -1.01
N VAL A 348 -6.11 -8.33 -1.38
CA VAL A 348 -5.67 -7.08 -2.02
C VAL A 348 -6.42 -6.82 -3.33
N THR A 349 -6.59 -7.85 -4.16
CA THR A 349 -7.26 -7.70 -5.46
C THR A 349 -8.76 -7.41 -5.30
N ALA A 350 -9.46 -8.25 -4.54
CA ALA A 350 -10.92 -8.24 -4.47
C ALA A 350 -11.46 -7.28 -3.39
N TYR A 351 -10.82 -7.19 -2.22
CA TYR A 351 -11.23 -6.29 -1.14
C TYR A 351 -10.55 -4.92 -1.21
N GLY A 352 -9.34 -4.81 -1.75
CA GLY A 352 -8.60 -3.55 -1.89
C GLY A 352 -8.85 -2.82 -3.21
N ASN A 353 -8.29 -3.36 -4.30
CA ASN A 353 -8.20 -2.69 -5.59
C ASN A 353 -9.56 -2.58 -6.31
N MET A 354 -10.36 -3.64 -6.29
CA MET A 354 -11.67 -3.66 -6.96
C MET A 354 -12.63 -2.57 -6.45
N PRO A 355 -12.87 -2.38 -5.15
CA PRO A 355 -13.73 -1.29 -4.68
C PRO A 355 -13.12 0.09 -4.87
N GLN A 356 -11.78 0.22 -4.84
CA GLN A 356 -11.11 1.48 -5.18
C GLN A 356 -11.43 1.87 -6.64
N THR A 357 -11.24 0.97 -7.60
CA THR A 357 -11.54 1.25 -9.02
C THR A 357 -13.03 1.57 -9.22
N LEU A 358 -13.93 0.90 -8.50
CA LEU A 358 -15.36 1.22 -8.51
C LEU A 358 -15.66 2.62 -7.97
N ALA A 359 -14.98 3.06 -6.91
CA ALA A 359 -15.12 4.41 -6.38
C ALA A 359 -14.53 5.46 -7.34
N GLU A 360 -13.39 5.20 -7.97
CA GLU A 360 -12.79 6.07 -8.99
C GLU A 360 -13.72 6.24 -10.20
N ASP A 361 -14.33 5.15 -10.66
CA ASP A 361 -15.31 5.17 -11.75
C ASP A 361 -16.55 5.99 -11.39
N ARG A 362 -16.97 5.94 -10.12
CA ARG A 362 -18.08 6.76 -9.61
C ARG A 362 -17.71 8.24 -9.60
N GLU A 363 -16.54 8.60 -9.07
CA GLU A 363 -16.04 9.98 -9.03
C GLU A 363 -15.90 10.61 -10.42
N ARG A 364 -15.39 9.85 -11.39
CA ARG A 364 -15.22 10.27 -12.79
C ARG A 364 -16.51 10.25 -13.61
N GLY A 365 -17.63 9.86 -12.99
CA GLY A 365 -18.92 9.69 -13.66
C GLY A 365 -18.92 8.60 -14.74
N VAL A 366 -17.95 7.67 -14.73
CA VAL A 366 -17.89 6.52 -15.65
C VAL A 366 -19.15 5.67 -15.46
N LEU A 367 -19.54 5.38 -14.22
CA LEU A 367 -20.75 4.60 -13.94
C LEU A 367 -22.03 5.26 -14.49
N LYS A 368 -22.10 6.59 -14.53
CA LYS A 368 -23.23 7.31 -15.15
C LYS A 368 -23.28 7.09 -16.65
N ARG A 369 -22.11 7.08 -17.32
CA ARG A 369 -22.02 6.81 -18.76
C ARG A 369 -22.33 5.35 -19.08
N VAL A 370 -21.87 4.43 -18.26
CA VAL A 370 -22.16 2.99 -18.41
C VAL A 370 -23.67 2.72 -18.33
N ARG A 371 -24.41 3.42 -17.46
CA ARG A 371 -25.88 3.30 -17.41
C ARG A 371 -26.61 3.73 -18.68
N ALA A 372 -26.02 4.60 -19.49
CA ALA A 372 -26.60 4.98 -20.78
C ALA A 372 -26.33 3.91 -21.87
N THR A 373 -25.59 2.85 -21.55
CA THR A 373 -25.31 1.72 -22.43
C THR A 373 -26.22 0.53 -22.09
N PRO A 374 -26.42 -0.44 -23.01
CA PRO A 374 -27.21 -1.65 -22.73
C PRO A 374 -26.51 -2.65 -21.79
N LEU A 375 -25.41 -2.27 -21.11
CA LEU A 375 -24.69 -3.15 -20.18
C LEU A 375 -25.50 -3.32 -18.88
N PRO A 376 -25.99 -4.52 -18.55
CA PRO A 376 -26.72 -4.74 -17.31
C PRO A 376 -25.77 -4.66 -16.11
N GLU A 377 -26.28 -4.12 -15.01
CA GLU A 377 -25.54 -3.91 -13.76
C GLU A 377 -24.95 -5.22 -13.20
N SER A 378 -25.68 -6.33 -13.35
CA SER A 378 -25.21 -7.66 -12.96
C SER A 378 -24.01 -8.12 -13.78
N ALA A 379 -23.97 -7.85 -15.09
CA ALA A 379 -22.83 -8.21 -15.93
C ALA A 379 -21.58 -7.41 -15.56
N LEU A 380 -21.75 -6.13 -15.17
CA LEU A 380 -20.64 -5.30 -14.71
C LEU A 380 -20.06 -5.83 -13.39
N ILE A 381 -20.91 -6.10 -12.39
CA ILE A 381 -20.43 -6.58 -11.08
C ILE A 381 -19.81 -7.97 -11.21
N VAL A 382 -20.49 -8.91 -11.88
CA VAL A 382 -19.96 -10.26 -12.11
C VAL A 382 -18.67 -10.21 -12.92
N GLY A 383 -18.62 -9.39 -13.97
CA GLY A 383 -17.41 -9.20 -14.78
C GLY A 383 -16.22 -8.70 -13.97
N ARG A 384 -16.42 -7.81 -13.00
CA ARG A 384 -15.36 -7.36 -12.09
C ARG A 384 -14.93 -8.44 -11.10
N ILE A 385 -15.87 -9.20 -10.54
CA ILE A 385 -15.55 -10.31 -9.63
C ILE A 385 -14.77 -11.40 -10.37
N VAL A 386 -15.20 -11.77 -11.59
CA VAL A 386 -14.50 -12.75 -12.43
C VAL A 386 -13.14 -12.20 -12.88
N GLY A 387 -13.05 -10.91 -13.21
CA GLY A 387 -11.78 -10.24 -13.50
C GLY A 387 -10.81 -10.28 -12.31
N ALA A 388 -11.30 -10.00 -11.10
CA ALA A 388 -10.52 -10.15 -9.88
C ALA A 388 -10.07 -11.59 -9.69
N LEU A 389 -10.96 -12.57 -9.85
CA LEU A 389 -10.64 -14.00 -9.73
C LEU A 389 -9.53 -14.44 -10.69
N VAL A 390 -9.54 -13.98 -11.93
CA VAL A 390 -8.46 -14.28 -12.89
C VAL A 390 -7.11 -13.75 -12.38
N ILE A 391 -7.07 -12.55 -11.79
CA ILE A 391 -5.85 -12.02 -11.17
C ILE A 391 -5.45 -12.83 -9.93
N VAL A 392 -6.40 -13.22 -9.09
CA VAL A 392 -6.12 -14.09 -7.94
C VAL A 392 -5.48 -15.41 -8.38
N LEU A 393 -5.99 -16.03 -9.44
CA LEU A 393 -5.44 -17.26 -9.98
C LEU A 393 -4.05 -17.05 -10.59
N ILE A 394 -3.80 -15.92 -11.27
CA ILE A 394 -2.46 -15.55 -11.75
C ILE A 394 -1.51 -15.36 -10.58
N THR A 395 -1.90 -14.63 -9.54
CA THR A 395 -1.09 -14.43 -8.33
C THR A 395 -0.78 -15.77 -7.66
N ALA A 396 -1.78 -16.62 -7.45
CA ALA A 396 -1.60 -17.94 -6.87
C ALA A 396 -0.64 -18.81 -7.70
N LEU A 397 -0.78 -18.80 -9.03
CA LEU A 397 0.13 -19.51 -9.93
C LEU A 397 1.57 -18.98 -9.80
N MET A 398 1.77 -17.66 -9.79
CA MET A 398 3.09 -17.04 -9.66
C MET A 398 3.73 -17.33 -8.30
N VAL A 399 2.93 -17.27 -7.23
CA VAL A 399 3.36 -17.62 -5.87
C VAL A 399 3.79 -19.08 -5.78
N VAL A 400 3.00 -20.00 -6.33
CA VAL A 400 3.33 -21.43 -6.39
C VAL A 400 4.58 -21.66 -7.25
N ALA A 401 4.70 -21.00 -8.40
CA ALA A 401 5.87 -21.14 -9.27
C ALA A 401 7.17 -20.68 -8.59
N VAL A 402 7.14 -19.57 -7.88
CA VAL A 402 8.30 -19.07 -7.13
C VAL A 402 8.61 -19.97 -5.93
N ALA A 403 7.60 -20.41 -5.19
CA ALA A 403 7.79 -21.38 -4.10
C ALA A 403 8.39 -22.70 -4.62
N ALA A 404 7.90 -23.22 -5.75
CA ALA A 404 8.43 -24.40 -6.45
C ALA A 404 9.90 -24.22 -6.85
N ALA A 405 10.26 -23.05 -7.39
CA ALA A 405 11.63 -22.76 -7.82
C ALA A 405 12.62 -22.65 -6.66
N LEU A 406 12.21 -22.03 -5.54
CA LEU A 406 13.10 -21.73 -4.41
C LEU A 406 13.15 -22.85 -3.36
N TYR A 407 12.02 -23.50 -3.09
CA TYR A 407 11.89 -24.42 -1.96
C TYR A 407 11.39 -25.81 -2.33
N ARG A 408 11.03 -26.03 -3.60
CA ARG A 408 10.51 -27.32 -4.10
C ARG A 408 9.44 -27.97 -3.20
N PRO A 409 8.42 -27.23 -2.71
CA PRO A 409 7.33 -27.81 -1.95
C PRO A 409 6.65 -28.92 -2.77
N ALA A 410 6.20 -29.96 -2.08
CA ALA A 410 5.39 -31.00 -2.70
C ALA A 410 4.16 -30.36 -3.35
N LEU A 411 3.83 -30.81 -4.57
CA LEU A 411 2.62 -30.35 -5.24
C LEU A 411 1.40 -30.68 -4.36
N PRO A 412 0.53 -29.70 -4.08
CA PRO A 412 -0.59 -29.94 -3.20
C PRO A 412 -1.53 -30.96 -3.83
N ARG A 413 -1.81 -32.08 -3.17
CA ARG A 413 -2.79 -33.07 -3.69
C ARG A 413 -4.23 -32.54 -3.65
N GLY A 414 -4.50 -31.50 -2.85
CA GLY A 414 -5.80 -30.84 -2.70
C GLY A 414 -6.03 -29.66 -3.64
N LEU A 415 -5.52 -29.69 -4.89
CA LEU A 415 -5.68 -28.58 -5.86
C LEU A 415 -7.14 -28.15 -6.05
N ALA A 416 -8.07 -29.10 -6.15
CA ALA A 416 -9.50 -28.78 -6.29
C ALA A 416 -10.02 -28.00 -5.09
N ALA A 417 -9.68 -28.43 -3.87
CA ALA A 417 -10.05 -27.72 -2.65
C ALA A 417 -9.39 -26.33 -2.57
N ALA A 418 -8.14 -26.19 -3.02
CA ALA A 418 -7.45 -24.90 -3.08
C ALA A 418 -8.13 -23.92 -4.04
N VAL A 419 -8.50 -24.38 -5.24
CA VAL A 419 -9.22 -23.56 -6.23
C VAL A 419 -10.60 -23.15 -5.70
N VAL A 420 -11.36 -24.08 -5.12
CA VAL A 420 -12.67 -23.78 -4.53
C VAL A 420 -12.53 -22.74 -3.42
N THR A 421 -11.55 -22.90 -2.53
CA THR A 421 -11.26 -21.92 -1.46
C THR A 421 -10.95 -20.54 -2.03
N LEU A 422 -10.09 -20.44 -3.04
CA LEU A 422 -9.75 -19.16 -3.68
C LEU A 422 -10.96 -18.51 -4.35
N VAL A 423 -11.82 -19.28 -5.00
CA VAL A 423 -13.06 -18.77 -5.60
C VAL A 423 -13.98 -18.20 -4.52
N VAL A 424 -14.26 -18.98 -3.47
CA VAL A 424 -15.15 -18.56 -2.38
C VAL A 424 -14.58 -17.35 -1.64
N ALA A 425 -13.28 -17.34 -1.34
CA ALA A 425 -12.61 -16.21 -0.70
C ALA A 425 -12.66 -14.95 -1.57
N THR A 426 -12.41 -15.08 -2.88
CA THR A 426 -12.46 -13.94 -3.82
C THR A 426 -13.85 -13.33 -3.88
N VAL A 427 -14.90 -14.16 -3.97
CA VAL A 427 -16.28 -13.69 -3.95
C VAL A 427 -16.61 -12.98 -2.63
N CYS A 428 -16.23 -13.58 -1.49
CA CYS A 428 -16.41 -12.98 -0.17
C CYS A 428 -15.75 -11.60 -0.07
N PHE A 429 -14.46 -11.52 -0.41
CA PHE A 429 -13.68 -10.28 -0.38
C PHE A 429 -14.21 -9.23 -1.35
N ALA A 430 -14.63 -9.62 -2.55
CA ALA A 430 -15.21 -8.69 -3.52
C ALA A 430 -16.52 -8.09 -3.02
N VAL A 431 -17.43 -8.92 -2.49
CA VAL A 431 -18.71 -8.46 -1.96
C VAL A 431 -18.52 -7.52 -0.77
N LEU A 432 -17.61 -7.85 0.16
CA LEU A 432 -17.25 -6.97 1.27
C LEU A 432 -16.58 -5.68 0.80
N GLY A 433 -15.73 -5.75 -0.22
CA GLY A 433 -15.13 -4.58 -0.85
C GLY A 433 -16.19 -3.65 -1.43
N ILE A 434 -17.14 -4.18 -2.21
CA ILE A 434 -18.28 -3.39 -2.73
C ILE A 434 -19.09 -2.78 -1.57
N ALA A 435 -19.32 -3.53 -0.49
CA ALA A 435 -20.02 -3.02 0.69
C ALA A 435 -19.30 -1.80 1.30
N VAL A 436 -17.96 -1.77 1.36
CA VAL A 436 -17.18 -0.61 1.82
C VAL A 436 -17.49 0.64 0.99
N THR A 437 -17.66 0.51 -0.32
CA THR A 437 -18.02 1.64 -1.21
C THR A 437 -19.40 2.25 -0.94
N THR A 438 -20.23 1.61 -0.10
CA THR A 438 -21.53 2.16 0.32
C THR A 438 -21.39 3.09 1.53
N PHE A 439 -20.36 2.92 2.34
CA PHE A 439 -20.07 3.76 3.51
C PHE A 439 -19.18 4.94 3.15
N VAL A 440 -18.33 4.77 2.14
CA VAL A 440 -17.30 5.73 1.78
C VAL A 440 -17.47 6.16 0.33
N ARG A 441 -17.40 7.47 0.08
CA ARG A 441 -17.70 8.05 -1.23
C ARG A 441 -16.48 8.29 -2.11
N SER A 442 -15.29 8.46 -1.53
CA SER A 442 -14.08 8.74 -2.30
C SER A 442 -13.17 7.52 -2.45
N ALA A 443 -12.50 7.41 -3.59
CA ALA A 443 -11.54 6.35 -3.87
C ALA A 443 -10.41 6.35 -2.84
N GLN A 444 -9.91 7.52 -2.48
CA GLN A 444 -8.86 7.67 -1.47
C GLN A 444 -9.30 7.19 -0.08
N ALA A 445 -10.55 7.44 0.31
CA ALA A 445 -11.07 6.95 1.57
C ALA A 445 -11.36 5.44 1.53
N VAL A 446 -11.73 4.88 0.37
CA VAL A 446 -11.79 3.42 0.18
C VAL A 446 -10.42 2.80 0.42
N ILE A 447 -9.34 3.34 -0.17
CA ILE A 447 -7.96 2.88 0.07
C ILE A 447 -7.62 2.87 1.56
N GLY A 448 -7.86 3.96 2.27
CA GLY A 448 -7.47 4.00 3.68
C GLY A 448 -8.34 3.15 4.59
N VAL A 449 -9.63 2.94 4.27
CA VAL A 449 -10.46 1.96 5.00
C VAL A 449 -9.99 0.54 4.71
N THR A 450 -9.85 0.15 3.44
CA THR A 450 -9.47 -1.22 3.08
C THR A 450 -8.06 -1.56 3.54
N LEU A 451 -7.09 -0.63 3.42
CA LEU A 451 -5.74 -0.84 3.94
C LEU A 451 -5.71 -0.83 5.48
N GLY A 452 -6.46 0.09 6.10
CA GLY A 452 -6.56 0.21 7.56
C GLY A 452 -7.23 -0.98 8.24
N THR A 453 -8.09 -1.71 7.54
CA THR A 453 -8.70 -2.96 8.02
C THR A 453 -7.89 -4.19 7.63
N LEU A 454 -7.45 -4.28 6.36
CA LEU A 454 -6.76 -5.45 5.83
C LEU A 454 -5.39 -5.65 6.47
N LEU A 455 -4.62 -4.59 6.67
CA LEU A 455 -3.25 -4.72 7.16
C LEU A 455 -3.20 -5.27 8.60
N PRO A 456 -3.93 -4.71 9.60
CA PRO A 456 -3.96 -5.29 10.94
C PRO A 456 -4.53 -6.71 10.92
N LEU A 457 -5.57 -6.95 10.13
CA LEU A 457 -6.20 -8.25 10.03
C LEU A 457 -5.26 -9.31 9.46
N ALA A 458 -4.41 -8.97 8.49
CA ALA A 458 -3.42 -9.87 7.91
C ALA A 458 -2.40 -10.37 8.95
N PHE A 459 -1.97 -9.51 9.86
CA PHE A 459 -1.05 -9.90 10.94
C PHE A 459 -1.67 -10.85 11.96
N ILE A 460 -2.95 -10.65 12.32
CA ILE A 460 -3.64 -11.54 13.27
C ILE A 460 -4.23 -12.79 12.59
N SER A 461 -4.32 -12.83 11.26
CA SER A 461 -4.91 -13.93 10.48
C SER A 461 -3.88 -14.94 9.93
N ASP A 462 -2.70 -15.03 10.56
CA ASP A 462 -1.54 -15.84 10.15
C ASP A 462 -1.09 -15.62 8.69
N ILE A 463 -1.31 -14.43 8.12
CA ILE A 463 -0.89 -14.16 6.74
C ILE A 463 0.61 -13.86 6.68
N PHE A 464 1.09 -12.94 7.52
CA PHE A 464 2.48 -12.48 7.50
C PHE A 464 3.36 -13.13 8.56
N VAL A 465 2.79 -13.44 9.72
CA VAL A 465 3.51 -13.99 10.88
C VAL A 465 2.86 -15.31 11.24
N VAL A 466 3.69 -16.33 11.51
CA VAL A 466 3.23 -17.67 11.88
C VAL A 466 3.75 -18.01 13.26
N GLY A 467 2.91 -18.65 14.07
CA GLY A 467 3.28 -19.07 15.42
C GLY A 467 3.40 -17.92 16.41
N ALA A 468 2.90 -16.73 16.09
CA ALA A 468 2.78 -15.65 17.06
C ALA A 468 1.82 -16.07 18.18
N THR A 469 2.25 -15.93 19.42
CA THR A 469 1.44 -16.17 20.61
C THR A 469 0.50 -14.98 20.84
N LEU A 470 -0.56 -14.93 20.04
CA LEU A 470 -1.61 -13.92 20.18
C LEU A 470 -2.29 -14.05 21.56
N PRO A 471 -2.55 -12.91 22.25
CA PRO A 471 -3.50 -12.90 23.36
C PRO A 471 -4.83 -13.53 22.94
N SER A 472 -5.46 -14.31 23.83
CA SER A 472 -6.68 -15.07 23.51
C SER A 472 -7.80 -14.23 22.90
N ALA A 473 -7.95 -12.97 23.32
CA ALA A 473 -8.91 -12.04 22.75
C ALA A 473 -8.60 -11.67 21.28
N LEU A 474 -7.32 -11.47 20.92
CA LEU A 474 -6.90 -11.16 19.55
C LEU A 474 -6.98 -12.40 18.64
N ASP A 475 -6.66 -13.58 19.18
CA ASP A 475 -6.84 -14.83 18.43
C ASP A 475 -8.33 -15.09 18.15
N LEU A 476 -9.20 -14.94 19.16
CA LEU A 476 -10.66 -15.03 18.97
C LEU A 476 -11.18 -14.01 17.96
N LEU A 477 -10.69 -12.76 18.02
CA LEU A 477 -11.05 -11.73 17.06
C LEU A 477 -10.64 -12.11 15.63
N SER A 478 -9.48 -12.76 15.45
CA SER A 478 -9.03 -13.22 14.14
C SER A 478 -10.03 -14.20 13.51
N TRP A 479 -10.60 -15.10 14.32
CA TRP A 479 -11.60 -16.10 13.90
C TRP A 479 -12.98 -15.52 13.59
N ILE A 480 -13.26 -14.26 13.93
CA ILE A 480 -14.51 -13.61 13.53
C ILE A 480 -14.48 -13.24 12.04
N PHE A 481 -13.30 -12.93 11.50
CA PHE A 481 -13.18 -12.33 10.17
C PHE A 481 -12.85 -13.35 9.07
N PRO A 482 -13.26 -13.07 7.82
CA PRO A 482 -13.11 -14.02 6.72
C PRO A 482 -11.65 -14.26 6.31
N LEU A 483 -10.73 -13.34 6.60
CA LEU A 483 -9.33 -13.48 6.20
C LEU A 483 -8.66 -14.68 6.88
N ARG A 484 -8.89 -14.88 8.18
CA ARG A 484 -8.41 -16.06 8.94
C ARG A 484 -8.96 -17.35 8.36
N HIS A 485 -10.27 -17.40 8.11
CA HIS A 485 -10.90 -18.57 7.52
C HIS A 485 -10.39 -18.90 6.12
N ALA A 486 -10.18 -17.89 5.27
CA ALA A 486 -9.60 -18.09 3.94
C ALA A 486 -8.17 -18.63 4.02
N SER A 487 -7.35 -18.07 4.91
CA SER A 487 -5.98 -18.54 5.18
C SER A 487 -5.98 -19.99 5.63
N SER A 488 -6.73 -20.33 6.68
CA SER A 488 -6.82 -21.69 7.23
C SER A 488 -7.39 -22.71 6.24
N ALA A 489 -8.40 -22.34 5.46
CA ALA A 489 -8.95 -23.23 4.42
C ALA A 489 -7.93 -23.53 3.32
N LEU A 490 -7.15 -22.52 2.90
CA LEU A 490 -6.18 -22.71 1.82
C LEU A 490 -4.94 -23.46 2.31
N THR A 491 -4.46 -23.19 3.53
CA THR A 491 -3.34 -23.93 4.13
C THR A 491 -3.68 -25.41 4.35
N GLN A 492 -4.91 -25.72 4.77
CA GLN A 492 -5.41 -27.11 4.85
C GLN A 492 -5.48 -27.77 3.47
N ALA A 493 -5.99 -27.06 2.46
CA ALA A 493 -6.11 -27.60 1.10
C ALA A 493 -4.75 -27.93 0.46
N VAL A 494 -3.70 -27.17 0.77
CA VAL A 494 -2.34 -27.42 0.25
C VAL A 494 -1.55 -28.45 1.07
N ALA A 495 -2.01 -28.81 2.27
CA ALA A 495 -1.42 -29.82 3.14
C ALA A 495 -2.39 -30.96 3.49
N PRO A 496 -2.93 -31.68 2.47
CA PRO A 496 -3.96 -32.70 2.68
C PRO A 496 -3.45 -33.92 3.47
N ASP A 497 -2.15 -34.16 3.49
CA ASP A 497 -1.54 -35.26 4.25
C ASP A 497 -1.63 -35.05 5.77
N LEU A 498 -1.83 -33.79 6.22
CA LEU A 498 -1.92 -33.43 7.63
C LEU A 498 -3.36 -33.36 8.14
N VAL A 499 -4.31 -32.94 7.30
CA VAL A 499 -5.70 -32.60 7.71
C VAL A 499 -6.78 -33.32 6.89
N GLY A 500 -6.39 -34.07 5.85
CA GLY A 500 -7.28 -34.74 4.91
C GLY A 500 -7.53 -33.92 3.64
N SER A 501 -7.90 -34.59 2.54
CA SER A 501 -8.09 -33.98 1.22
C SER A 501 -9.47 -33.33 1.01
N GLY A 502 -10.25 -33.18 2.08
CA GLY A 502 -11.62 -32.66 2.04
C GLY A 502 -11.68 -31.13 1.94
N LEU A 503 -12.84 -30.62 1.53
CA LEU A 503 -13.14 -29.20 1.65
C LEU A 503 -13.28 -28.83 3.13
N ALA A 504 -12.63 -27.74 3.54
CA ALA A 504 -12.73 -27.19 4.89
C ALA A 504 -14.10 -26.51 5.10
N TRP A 505 -15.18 -27.29 5.17
CA TRP A 505 -16.57 -26.80 5.18
C TRP A 505 -16.84 -25.77 6.28
N GLY A 506 -16.22 -25.90 7.46
CA GLY A 506 -16.36 -24.91 8.54
C GLY A 506 -15.86 -23.52 8.13
N HIS A 507 -14.69 -23.45 7.50
CA HIS A 507 -14.12 -22.19 7.02
C HIS A 507 -14.87 -21.65 5.80
N LEU A 508 -15.25 -22.52 4.85
CA LEU A 508 -16.04 -22.13 3.69
C LEU A 508 -17.43 -21.63 4.11
N GLY A 509 -18.07 -22.25 5.10
CA GLY A 509 -19.33 -21.80 5.67
C GLY A 509 -19.22 -20.40 6.27
N ALA A 510 -18.14 -20.08 6.98
CA ALA A 510 -17.89 -18.74 7.50
C ALA A 510 -17.68 -17.70 6.38
N LEU A 511 -16.95 -18.05 5.32
CA LEU A 511 -16.79 -17.17 4.14
C LEU A 511 -18.12 -16.91 3.44
N LEU A 512 -18.97 -17.94 3.30
CA LEU A 512 -20.31 -17.81 2.72
C LEU A 512 -21.23 -16.96 3.61
N ALA A 513 -21.14 -17.11 4.94
CA ALA A 513 -21.88 -16.26 5.88
C ALA A 513 -21.49 -14.79 5.75
N TRP A 514 -20.18 -14.48 5.70
CA TRP A 514 -19.70 -13.11 5.45
C TRP A 514 -20.09 -12.58 4.08
N THR A 515 -20.12 -13.44 3.06
CA THR A 515 -20.62 -13.10 1.72
C THR A 515 -22.09 -12.70 1.79
N ALA A 516 -22.92 -13.45 2.53
CA ALA A 516 -24.33 -13.13 2.73
C ALA A 516 -24.50 -11.81 3.49
N VAL A 517 -23.73 -11.57 4.56
CA VAL A 517 -23.73 -10.29 5.29
C VAL A 517 -23.38 -9.12 4.36
N GLY A 518 -22.29 -9.24 3.60
CA GLY A 518 -21.89 -8.21 2.64
C GLY A 518 -22.93 -7.99 1.54
N ALA A 519 -23.55 -9.05 1.03
CA ALA A 519 -24.60 -8.97 0.02
C ALA A 519 -25.86 -8.27 0.56
N VAL A 520 -26.26 -8.53 1.81
CA VAL A 520 -27.34 -7.82 2.50
C VAL A 520 -27.00 -6.34 2.64
N VAL A 521 -25.78 -5.99 3.07
CA VAL A 521 -25.35 -4.58 3.17
C VAL A 521 -25.41 -3.89 1.81
N VAL A 522 -24.92 -4.55 0.75
CA VAL A 522 -25.00 -4.04 -0.62
C VAL A 522 -26.46 -3.87 -1.05
N ALA A 523 -27.32 -4.87 -0.87
CA ALA A 523 -28.74 -4.78 -1.25
C ALA A 523 -29.47 -3.64 -0.52
N LEU A 524 -29.16 -3.39 0.76
CA LEU A 524 -29.83 -2.37 1.56
C LEU A 524 -29.27 -0.95 1.36
N ARG A 525 -27.98 -0.80 1.03
CA ARG A 525 -27.30 0.51 1.00
C ARG A 525 -26.83 0.94 -0.37
N PHE A 526 -26.62 0.01 -1.29
CA PHE A 526 -26.02 0.32 -2.58
C PHE A 526 -27.03 1.06 -3.45
N ARG A 527 -26.89 2.38 -3.47
CA ARG A 527 -27.64 3.24 -4.37
C ARG A 527 -26.78 3.56 -5.56
N TRP A 528 -27.33 3.23 -6.71
CA TRP A 528 -26.80 3.48 -8.02
C TRP A 528 -26.86 4.97 -8.40
N GLU A 529 -27.70 5.77 -7.74
CA GLU A 529 -27.92 7.19 -8.05
C GLU A 529 -26.79 8.12 -7.62
N ALA A 530 -26.48 9.06 -8.52
CA ALA A 530 -25.74 10.26 -8.18
C ALA A 530 -26.66 11.23 -7.46
N VAL A 531 -26.17 11.84 -6.38
CA VAL A 531 -26.88 12.94 -5.73
C VAL A 531 -27.19 14.02 -6.76
N ASP A 532 -28.46 14.39 -6.78
CA ASP A 532 -29.10 15.32 -7.67
C ASP A 532 -28.38 16.69 -7.65
N SER A 533 -27.71 17.04 -8.75
CA SER A 533 -27.12 18.38 -8.95
C SER A 533 -28.18 19.48 -9.11
N SER A 534 -29.47 19.11 -9.14
CA SER A 534 -30.63 20.01 -9.22
C SER A 534 -30.76 20.99 -8.04
N ARG A 535 -30.16 20.68 -6.87
CA ARG A 535 -30.22 21.59 -5.70
C ARG A 535 -29.32 22.82 -5.81
N HIS A 536 -28.32 22.83 -6.70
CA HIS A 536 -27.48 24.02 -6.91
C HIS A 536 -28.00 24.94 -8.01
N THR A 537 -28.71 24.41 -9.01
CA THR A 537 -29.34 25.24 -10.06
C THR A 537 -30.62 25.94 -9.61
N ALA A 538 -31.40 25.36 -8.67
CA ALA A 538 -32.60 26.01 -8.15
C ALA A 538 -32.33 27.27 -7.30
N ARG A 539 -31.08 27.49 -6.86
CA ARG A 539 -30.68 28.70 -6.12
C ARG A 539 -30.11 29.80 -7.02
N ALA A 540 -29.75 29.47 -8.27
CA ALA A 540 -29.16 30.41 -9.23
C ALA A 540 -30.21 31.11 -10.13
N THR A 541 -31.47 30.66 -10.12
CA THR A 541 -32.54 31.21 -10.97
C THR A 541 -33.56 32.10 -10.23
N ARG A 542 -33.37 32.40 -8.93
CA ARG A 542 -34.05 33.54 -8.30
C ARG A 542 -33.29 34.83 -8.62
N VAL A 543 -33.45 35.30 -9.86
CA VAL A 543 -33.29 36.72 -10.16
C VAL A 543 -34.58 37.38 -9.67
N GLU A 544 -34.48 38.16 -8.59
CA GLU A 544 -35.58 39.00 -8.14
C GLU A 544 -35.89 40.05 -9.23
N PRO A 545 -37.16 40.29 -9.58
CA PRO A 545 -37.50 41.38 -10.48
C PRO A 545 -37.19 42.71 -9.77
N VAL A 546 -36.28 43.48 -10.36
CA VAL A 546 -36.05 44.88 -10.00
C VAL A 546 -37.37 45.62 -10.22
N ALA A 547 -38.02 45.99 -9.12
CA ALA A 547 -39.18 46.86 -9.15
C ALA A 547 -38.73 48.26 -9.61
N ALA A 548 -39.21 48.68 -10.77
CA ALA A 548 -39.14 50.07 -11.20
C ALA A 548 -40.10 50.90 -10.35
N ARG A 549 -39.56 51.84 -9.57
CA ARG A 549 -40.21 53.10 -9.17
C ARG A 549 -39.17 54.20 -9.09
#